data_AF-A0A419J5F4-F1
#
_entry.id   AF-A0A419J5F4-F1
#
_cell.length_a   1.000
_cell.length_b   1.000
_cell.length_c   1.000
_cell.angle_alpha   90.00
_cell.angle_beta   90.00
_cell.angle_gamma   90.00
#
_symmetry.space_group_name_H-M   'P 1'
#
loop_
_entity.id
_entity.type
_entity.pdbx_description
1 polymer ?
#
loop_
_entity_poly.entity_id
_entity_poly.type
_entity_poly.pdbx_seq_one_letter_code
_entity_poly.pdbx_strand_id
1 'polypeptide(L)' 'MEQGLNVLNETNVLNLYKNRKITLQKAASMLSIDIWEMIEKLKKADIHIDYSMEELAEDMN' A
#
# COMPACT_ATOMS: atom_id res chain seq x y z
N MET A 1 15.09 18.79 2.45
CA MET A 1 13.64 19.13 2.49
C MET A 1 12.76 18.04 1.89
N GLU A 2 13.31 17.08 1.13
CA GLU A 2 12.53 16.05 0.41
C GLU A 2 11.82 15.03 1.30
N GLN A 3 12.34 14.75 2.51
CA GLN A 3 11.76 13.75 3.41
C GLN A 3 10.35 14.11 3.91
N GLY A 4 10.05 15.41 4.09
CA GLY A 4 8.72 15.85 4.54
C GLY A 4 7.64 15.68 3.48
N LEU A 5 7.98 15.90 2.20
CA LEU A 5 7.04 15.76 1.08
C LEU A 5 6.68 14.29 0.84
N ASN A 6 7.66 13.39 0.99
CA ASN A 6 7.47 11.95 0.78
C ASN A 6 6.59 11.32 1.86
N VAL A 7 6.76 11.72 3.12
CA VAL A 7 5.93 11.23 4.24
C VAL A 7 4.47 11.70 4.12
N LEU A 8 4.24 12.93 3.66
CA LEU A 8 2.89 13.44 3.38
C LEU A 8 2.23 12.67 2.23
N ASN A 9 2.99 12.30 1.21
CA ASN A 9 2.50 11.50 0.09
C ASN A 9 2.11 10.08 0.55
N GLU A 10 2.97 9.41 1.31
CA GLU A 10 2.69 8.05 1.84
C GLU A 10 1.44 8.00 2.71
N THR A 11 1.32 8.91 3.68
CA THR A 11 0.16 8.96 4.58
C THR A 11 -1.14 9.15 3.80
N ASN A 12 -1.13 9.98 2.75
CA ASN A 12 -2.29 10.19 1.90
C ASN A 12 -2.64 8.93 1.09
N VAL A 13 -1.65 8.25 0.50
CA VAL A 13 -1.88 7.02 -0.26
C VAL A 13 -2.45 5.91 0.64
N LEU A 14 -1.88 5.72 1.83
CA LEU A 14 -2.37 4.75 2.81
C LEU A 14 -3.82 5.05 3.23
N ASN A 15 -4.15 6.32 3.46
CA ASN A 15 -5.52 6.73 3.77
C ASN A 15 -6.49 6.50 2.60
N LEU A 16 -6.07 6.75 1.36
CA LEU A 16 -6.91 6.46 0.18
C LEU A 16 -7.20 4.96 0.06
N TYR A 17 -6.19 4.11 0.27
CA TYR A 17 -6.37 2.66 0.26
C TYR A 17 -7.29 2.20 1.40
N LYS A 18 -7.02 2.64 2.64
CA LYS A 18 -7.84 2.33 3.83
C LYS A 18 -9.31 2.69 3.65
N ASN A 19 -9.59 3.82 2.98
CA ASN A 19 -10.95 4.27 2.68
C ASN A 19 -11.54 3.65 1.39
N ARG A 20 -10.90 2.61 0.85
CA ARG A 20 -11.29 1.90 -0.39
C ARG A 20 -11.47 2.84 -1.59
N LYS A 21 -10.71 3.93 -1.65
CA LYS A 21 -10.74 4.91 -2.78
C LYS A 21 -9.82 4.52 -3.92
N ILE A 22 -8.80 3.70 -3.64
CA ILE A 22 -7.84 3.18 -4.62
C ILE A 22 -7.55 1.70 -4.33
N THR A 23 -7.12 0.95 -5.34
CA THR A 23 -6.71 -0.46 -5.20
C THR A 23 -5.27 -0.58 -4.67
N LEU A 24 -4.88 -1.78 -4.22
CA LEU A 24 -3.51 -2.08 -3.79
C LEU A 24 -2.48 -1.73 -4.88
N GLN A 25 -2.76 -2.15 -6.12
CA GLN A 25 -1.91 -1.85 -7.28
C GLN A 25 -1.81 -0.35 -7.57
N LYS A 26 -2.91 0.40 -7.43
CA LYS A 26 -2.89 1.85 -7.62
C LYS A 26 -2.06 2.53 -6.53
N ALA A 27 -2.15 2.07 -5.30
CA ALA A 27 -1.37 2.59 -4.19
C ALA A 27 0.14 2.33 -4.38
N ALA A 28 0.52 1.11 -4.77
CA ALA A 28 1.91 0.76 -5.10
C ALA A 28 2.48 1.65 -6.22
N SER A 29 1.71 1.84 -7.31
CA SER A 29 2.08 2.73 -8.41
C SER A 29 2.27 4.20 -7.98
N MET A 30 1.41 4.73 -7.09
CA MET A 30 1.52 6.11 -6.59
C MET A 30 2.75 6.34 -5.72
N LEU A 31 3.25 5.29 -5.06
CA LEU A 31 4.48 5.34 -4.27
C LEU A 31 5.71 4.84 -5.06
N SER A 32 5.51 4.41 -6.31
CA SER A 32 6.56 3.84 -7.17
C SER A 32 7.31 2.68 -6.50
N ILE A 33 6.55 1.82 -5.81
CA ILE A 33 7.00 0.59 -5.16
C ILE A 33 6.28 -0.61 -5.76
N ASP A 34 6.78 -1.81 -5.49
CA ASP A 34 6.07 -3.03 -5.88
C ASP A 34 4.95 -3.40 -4.90
N ILE A 35 4.18 -4.44 -5.26
CA ILE A 35 3.03 -4.89 -4.46
C ILE A 35 3.46 -5.41 -3.09
N TRP A 36 4.59 -6.10 -2.98
CA TRP A 36 5.11 -6.60 -1.70
C TRP A 36 5.53 -5.46 -0.78
N GLU A 37 6.27 -4.48 -1.31
CA GLU A 37 6.64 -3.28 -0.56
C GLU A 37 5.40 -2.51 -0.06
N MET A 38 4.34 -2.44 -0.88
CA MET A 38 3.07 -1.83 -0.48
C MET A 38 2.39 -2.62 0.66
N ILE A 39 2.37 -3.96 0.56
CA ILE A 39 1.83 -4.84 1.61
C ILE A 39 2.60 -4.64 2.93
N GLU A 40 3.93 -4.57 2.89
CA GLU A 40 4.72 -4.31 4.09
C GLU A 40 4.38 -2.97 4.75
N LYS A 41 4.16 -1.93 3.95
CA LYS A 41 3.73 -0.61 4.46
C LYS A 41 2.35 -0.68 5.12
N LEU A 42 1.39 -1.37 4.50
CA LEU A 42 0.05 -1.55 5.07
C LEU A 42 0.10 -2.30 6.40
N LYS A 43 0.91 -3.37 6.50
CA LYS A 43 1.15 -4.10 7.74
C LYS A 43 1.77 -3.22 8.82
N LYS A 44 2.81 -2.45 8.50
CA LYS A 44 3.47 -1.52 9.43
C LYS A 44 2.50 -0.43 9.93
N ALA A 45 1.51 -0.06 9.13
CA ALA A 45 0.49 0.93 9.45
C ALA A 45 -0.79 0.34 10.10
N ASP A 46 -0.82 -0.97 10.37
CA ASP A 46 -1.99 -1.70 10.91
C ASP A 46 -3.27 -1.49 10.06
N ILE A 47 -3.10 -1.42 8.74
CA ILE A 47 -4.21 -1.30 7.78
C ILE A 47 -4.59 -2.69 7.30
N HIS A 48 -5.86 -3.06 7.51
CA HIS A 48 -6.39 -4.34 7.05
C HIS A 48 -6.29 -4.45 5.53
N ILE A 49 -5.75 -5.58 5.07
CA ILE A 49 -5.69 -5.96 3.67
C ILE A 49 -6.87 -6.89 3.46
N ASP A 50 -7.79 -6.53 2.56
CA ASP A 50 -8.96 -7.33 2.17
C ASP A 50 -8.55 -8.57 1.32
N TYR A 51 -7.38 -9.17 1.62
CA TYR A 51 -6.84 -10.39 1.01
C TYR A 51 -6.05 -11.15 2.07
N SER A 52 -6.24 -12.47 2.15
CA SER A 52 -5.33 -13.30 2.92
C SER A 52 -3.95 -13.34 2.24
N MET A 53 -2.89 -13.54 3.03
CA MET A 53 -1.53 -13.69 2.50
C MET A 53 -1.40 -14.90 1.57
N GLU A 54 -2.23 -15.94 1.78
CA GLU A 54 -2.28 -17.13 0.94
C GLU A 54 -2.88 -16.81 -0.44
N GLU A 55 -4.03 -16.11 -0.51
CA GLU A 55 -4.64 -15.68 -1.78
C GLU A 55 -3.70 -14.79 -2.59
N LEU A 56 -2.96 -13.89 -1.93
CA LEU A 56 -1.98 -13.02 -2.56
C LEU A 56 -0.79 -13.79 -3.14
N ALA A 57 -0.33 -14.85 -2.46
CA ALA A 57 0.79 -15.66 -2.93
C ALA A 57 0.40 -16.56 -4.12
N GLU A 58 -0.84 -17.03 -4.16
CA GLU A 58 -1.36 -17.83 -5.29
C GLU A 58 -1.49 -17.00 -6.56
N ASP A 59 -1.94 -15.74 -6.49
CA ASP A 59 -2.06 -14.85 -7.65
C ASP A 59 -0.71 -14.37 -8.23
N MET A 60 0.39 -14.53 -7.49
CA MET A 60 1.73 -14.09 -7.88
C MET A 60 2.64 -15.19 -8.42
N ASN A 61 2.16 -16.44 -8.49
CA ASN A 61 2.84 -17.59 -9.11
C ASN A 61 2.45 -17.77 -10.57
#